data_AF-Q8U5P1-F1
#
_entry.id   AF-Q8U5P1-F1
#
_cell.length_a   1.000
_cell.length_b   1.000
_cell.length_c   1.000
_cell.angle_alpha   90.00
_cell.angle_beta   90.00
_cell.angle_gamma   90.00
#
_symmetry.space_group_name_H-M   'P 1'
#
loop_
_entity.id
_entity.type
_entity.pdbx_description
1 polymer ?
#
loop_
_entity_poly.entity_id
_entity_poly.type
_entity_poly.pdbx_seq_one_letter_code
_entity_poly.pdbx_strand_id
1 'polypeptide(L)'
;MSKVSIFKAYFGAVFLTAIIAIAAWWQGDNATTIFHKALVVPLYLLASTGLRSYFPEIFDSKRGILGTLEFHILNSAILAAFFILVLRPFPDDIGNQLVSFFFLIAFTGTANFARAMHARKKNQYSDQTSPHLTDL
;
A
#
# COMPACT_ATOMS: atom_id res chain seq x y z
N MET A 1 -4.59 23.34 1.42
CA MET A 1 -4.72 22.17 0.51
C MET A 1 -4.95 22.66 -0.91
N SER A 2 -4.29 22.08 -1.92
CA SER A 2 -4.48 22.51 -3.32
C SER A 2 -5.63 21.74 -3.97
N LYS A 3 -6.32 22.34 -4.95
CA LYS A 3 -7.40 21.67 -5.70
C LYS A 3 -6.92 20.38 -6.39
N VAL A 4 -5.64 20.32 -6.73
CA VAL A 4 -4.99 19.17 -7.38
C VAL A 4 -4.86 17.98 -6.43
N SER A 5 -4.55 18.19 -5.15
CA SER A 5 -4.45 17.09 -4.18
C SER A 5 -5.82 16.45 -3.91
N ILE A 6 -6.86 17.28 -3.86
CA ILE A 6 -8.25 16.85 -3.69
C ILE A 6 -8.69 16.03 -4.91
N PHE A 7 -8.45 16.55 -6.12
CA PHE A 7 -8.79 15.85 -7.36
C PHE A 7 -8.07 14.50 -7.47
N LYS A 8 -6.76 14.43 -7.15
CA LYS A 8 -6.01 13.17 -7.15
C LYS A 8 -6.57 12.15 -6.16
N ALA A 9 -6.97 12.58 -4.96
CA ALA A 9 -7.54 11.70 -3.95
C ALA A 9 -8.88 11.10 -4.42
N TYR A 10 -9.79 11.93 -4.95
CA TYR A 10 -11.07 11.46 -5.50
C TYR A 10 -10.89 10.61 -6.74
N PHE A 11 -10.01 11.02 -7.66
CA PHE A 11 -9.74 10.26 -8.87
C PHE A 11 -9.15 8.88 -8.54
N GLY A 12 -8.19 8.80 -7.62
CA GLY A 12 -7.60 7.54 -7.17
C GLY A 12 -8.63 6.60 -6.54
N ALA A 13 -9.53 7.13 -5.71
CA ALA A 13 -10.62 6.37 -5.12
C ALA A 13 -11.59 5.84 -6.17
N VAL A 14 -12.10 6.69 -7.05
CA VAL A 14 -13.05 6.29 -8.10
C VAL A 14 -12.41 5.29 -9.06
N PHE A 15 -11.17 5.52 -9.46
CA PHE A 15 -10.44 4.64 -10.37
C PHE A 15 -10.21 3.26 -9.77
N LEU A 16 -9.72 3.19 -8.52
CA LEU A 16 -9.51 1.92 -7.85
C LEU A 16 -10.84 1.18 -7.62
N THR A 17 -11.91 1.90 -7.25
CA THR A 17 -13.26 1.34 -7.14
C THR A 17 -13.75 0.75 -8.46
N ALA A 18 -13.53 1.45 -9.58
CA ALA A 18 -13.90 0.96 -10.90
C ALA A 18 -13.14 -0.33 -11.26
N ILE A 19 -11.83 -0.40 -10.98
CA ILE A 19 -11.04 -1.61 -11.20
C ILE A 19 -11.59 -2.78 -10.39
N ILE A 20 -11.87 -2.57 -9.09
CA ILE A 20 -12.42 -3.62 -8.23
C ILE A 20 -13.80 -4.07 -8.71
N ALA A 21 -14.66 -3.15 -9.11
CA ALA A 21 -15.99 -3.48 -9.62
C ALA A 21 -15.93 -4.30 -10.92
N ILE A 22 -15.04 -3.93 -11.85
CA ILE A 22 -14.81 -4.68 -13.09
C ILE A 22 -14.24 -6.07 -12.80
N ALA A 23 -13.25 -6.17 -11.90
CA ALA A 23 -12.66 -7.43 -11.51
C ALA A 23 -13.68 -8.37 -10.84
N ALA A 24 -14.52 -7.83 -9.96
CA ALA A 24 -15.59 -8.58 -9.30
C ALA A 24 -16.68 -9.03 -10.30
N TRP A 25 -17.04 -8.17 -11.26
CA TRP A 25 -17.95 -8.54 -12.34
C TRP A 25 -17.38 -9.68 -13.20
N TRP A 26 -16.08 -9.65 -13.50
CA TRP A 26 -15.41 -10.73 -14.23
C TRP A 26 -15.34 -12.04 -13.42
N GLN A 27 -15.28 -11.96 -12.10
CA GLN A 27 -15.36 -13.13 -11.20
C GLN A 27 -16.77 -13.73 -11.11
N GLY A 28 -17.78 -13.10 -11.74
CA GLY A 28 -19.16 -13.54 -11.68
C GLY A 28 -19.86 -13.21 -10.37
N ASP A 29 -19.34 -12.26 -9.60
CA ASP A 29 -19.96 -11.83 -8.35
C ASP A 29 -21.34 -11.20 -8.59
N ASN A 30 -22.24 -11.37 -7.63
CA ASN A 30 -23.53 -10.67 -7.65
C ASN A 30 -23.37 -9.17 -7.34
N ALA A 31 -24.39 -8.37 -7.70
CA ALA A 31 -24.36 -6.92 -7.53
C ALA A 31 -24.09 -6.48 -6.07
N THR A 32 -24.65 -7.20 -5.10
CA THR A 32 -24.45 -6.93 -3.67
C THR A 32 -22.99 -7.12 -3.25
N THR A 33 -22.34 -8.20 -3.69
CA THR A 33 -20.92 -8.47 -3.41
C THR A 33 -20.03 -7.45 -4.11
N ILE A 34 -20.32 -7.09 -5.36
CA ILE A 34 -19.59 -6.04 -6.09
C ILE A 34 -19.68 -4.71 -5.32
N PHE A 35 -20.87 -4.34 -4.85
CA PHE A 35 -21.08 -3.13 -4.04
C PHE A 35 -20.27 -3.17 -2.73
N HIS A 36 -20.28 -4.29 -2.00
CA HIS A 36 -19.47 -4.44 -0.79
C HIS A 36 -17.97 -4.32 -1.08
N LYS A 37 -17.45 -5.00 -2.11
CA LYS A 37 -16.04 -4.90 -2.52
C LYS A 37 -15.67 -3.46 -2.91
N ALA A 38 -16.57 -2.74 -3.57
CA ALA A 38 -16.41 -1.33 -3.91
C ALA A 38 -16.33 -0.41 -2.67
N LEU A 39 -17.09 -0.69 -1.60
CA LEU A 39 -17.03 0.06 -0.34
C LEU A 39 -15.74 -0.17 0.46
N VAL A 40 -15.06 -1.30 0.25
CA VAL A 40 -13.78 -1.59 0.91
C VAL A 40 -12.66 -0.71 0.37
N VAL A 41 -12.75 -0.25 -0.88
CA VAL A 41 -11.76 0.63 -1.52
C VAL A 41 -11.53 1.95 -0.79
N PRO A 42 -12.56 2.79 -0.50
CA PRO A 42 -12.35 4.02 0.24
C PRO A 42 -11.82 3.76 1.66
N LEU A 43 -12.18 2.64 2.31
CA LEU A 43 -11.63 2.26 3.61
C LEU A 43 -10.13 1.96 3.53
N TYR A 44 -9.70 1.23 2.50
CA TYR A 44 -8.27 0.97 2.25
C TYR A 44 -7.48 2.26 2.01
N LEU A 45 -8.01 3.17 1.20
CA LEU A 45 -7.35 4.45 0.92
C LEU A 45 -7.28 5.33 2.17
N LEU A 46 -8.35 5.34 2.97
CA LEU A 46 -8.38 6.09 4.22
C LEU A 46 -7.38 5.52 5.23
N ALA A 47 -7.31 4.19 5.38
CA ALA A 47 -6.36 3.53 6.26
C ALA A 47 -4.90 3.78 5.81
N SER A 48 -4.63 3.70 4.51
CA SER A 48 -3.31 3.98 3.93
C SER A 48 -2.89 5.44 4.13
N THR A 49 -3.83 6.37 3.93
CA THR A 49 -3.61 7.81 4.17
C THR A 49 -3.37 8.10 5.65
N GLY A 50 -4.15 7.46 6.53
CA GLY A 50 -3.99 7.53 7.98
C GLY A 50 -2.63 7.00 8.42
N LEU A 51 -2.17 5.86 7.90
CA LEU A 51 -0.83 5.35 8.18
C LEU A 51 0.25 6.36 7.75
N ARG A 52 0.06 7.04 6.61
CA ARG A 52 1.02 8.01 6.10
C ARG A 52 1.13 9.29 6.94
N SER A 53 0.12 9.62 7.74
CA SER A 53 0.22 10.75 8.67
C SER A 53 1.19 10.45 9.83
N TYR A 54 1.26 9.19 10.28
CA TYR A 54 2.24 8.74 11.29
C TYR A 54 3.62 8.45 10.71
N PHE A 55 3.69 8.12 9.42
CA PHE A 55 4.93 7.82 8.70
C PHE A 55 5.10 8.74 7.48
N PRO A 56 5.41 10.05 7.68
CA PRO A 56 5.44 11.02 6.60
C PRO A 56 6.48 10.67 5.53
N GLU A 57 6.11 10.84 4.26
CA GLU A 57 6.94 10.49 3.10
C GLU A 57 8.28 11.21 3.09
N ILE A 58 8.30 12.45 3.60
CA ILE A 58 9.47 13.33 3.67
C ILE A 58 10.62 12.66 4.45
N PHE A 59 10.29 11.78 5.39
CA PHE A 59 11.27 11.10 6.21
C PHE A 59 11.62 9.70 5.71
N ASP A 60 11.05 9.21 4.61
CA ASP A 60 11.26 7.83 4.15
C ASP A 60 12.73 7.53 3.82
N SER A 61 13.51 8.50 3.34
CA SER A 61 14.94 8.33 3.09
C SER A 61 15.79 8.40 4.36
N LYS A 62 15.33 9.15 5.37
CA LYS A 62 16.04 9.41 6.63
C LYS A 62 15.63 8.46 7.77
N ARG A 63 14.53 7.71 7.60
CA ARG A 63 13.98 6.82 8.64
C ARG A 63 14.97 5.70 8.96
N GLY A 64 15.17 5.41 10.25
CA GLY A 64 15.97 4.25 10.65
C GLY A 64 15.39 2.94 10.10
N ILE A 65 16.23 1.90 10.02
CA ILE A 65 15.86 0.58 9.50
C ILE A 65 14.61 0.03 10.21
N LEU A 66 14.57 0.17 11.54
CA LEU A 66 13.43 -0.28 12.35
C LEU A 66 12.11 0.42 11.97
N GLY A 67 12.13 1.75 11.84
CA GLY A 67 10.94 2.50 11.44
C GLY A 67 10.52 2.25 9.98
N THR A 68 11.46 1.93 9.09
CA THR A 68 11.15 1.49 7.73
C THR A 68 10.48 0.12 7.72
N LEU A 69 10.98 -0.80 8.55
CA LEU A 69 10.38 -2.12 8.72
C LEU A 69 8.97 -2.02 9.29
N GLU A 70 8.78 -1.24 10.36
CA GLU A 70 7.49 -1.01 11.00
C GLU A 70 6.46 -0.46 10.01
N PHE A 71 6.81 0.59 9.27
CA PHE A 71 5.94 1.14 8.23
C PHE A 71 5.54 0.09 7.19
N HIS A 72 6.50 -0.68 6.67
CA HIS A 72 6.20 -1.67 5.64
C HIS A 72 5.38 -2.84 6.17
N ILE A 73 5.58 -3.28 7.42
CA ILE A 73 4.72 -4.30 8.05
C ILE A 73 3.29 -3.78 8.17
N LEU A 74 3.09 -2.57 8.72
CA LEU A 74 1.77 -1.98 8.90
C LEU A 74 1.06 -1.72 7.56
N ASN A 75 1.77 -1.17 6.58
CA ASN A 75 1.23 -0.93 5.24
C ASN A 75 0.85 -2.24 4.55
N SER A 76 1.64 -3.28 4.76
CA SER A 76 1.37 -4.62 4.22
C SER A 76 0.19 -5.28 4.90
N ALA A 77 -0.03 -5.04 6.19
CA ALA A 77 -1.23 -5.49 6.89
C ALA A 77 -2.51 -4.83 6.35
N ILE A 78 -2.48 -3.52 6.10
CA ILE A 78 -3.59 -2.79 5.47
C ILE A 78 -3.88 -3.36 4.06
N LEU A 79 -2.82 -3.59 3.27
CA LEU A 79 -2.93 -4.14 1.93
C LEU A 79 -3.45 -5.59 1.93
N ALA A 80 -2.97 -6.43 2.85
CA ALA A 80 -3.41 -7.80 3.01
C ALA A 80 -4.89 -7.87 3.40
N ALA A 81 -5.32 -7.04 4.36
CA ALA A 81 -6.73 -6.94 4.75
C ALA A 81 -7.61 -6.53 3.57
N PHE A 82 -7.18 -5.53 2.79
CA PHE A 82 -7.88 -5.11 1.58
C PHE A 82 -8.04 -6.26 0.58
N PHE A 83 -6.96 -6.96 0.23
CA PHE A 83 -7.03 -8.06 -0.73
C PHE A 83 -7.92 -9.20 -0.25
N ILE A 84 -7.84 -9.57 1.03
CA ILE A 84 -8.67 -10.64 1.58
C ILE A 84 -10.15 -10.27 1.50
N LEU A 85 -10.51 -9.06 1.91
CA LEU A 85 -11.91 -8.60 1.87
C LEU A 85 -12.43 -8.49 0.43
N VAL A 86 -11.57 -8.14 -0.52
CA VAL A 86 -11.96 -8.05 -1.93
C VAL A 86 -12.00 -9.40 -2.63
N LEU A 87 -11.14 -10.36 -2.27
CA LEU A 87 -11.08 -11.66 -2.94
C LEU A 87 -12.04 -12.69 -2.34
N ARG A 88 -12.16 -12.73 -1.01
CA ARG A 88 -13.05 -13.63 -0.27
C ARG A 88 -13.60 -12.93 0.98
N PRO A 89 -14.67 -12.12 0.86
CA PRO A 89 -15.19 -11.33 1.98
C PRO A 89 -15.74 -12.17 3.14
N PHE A 90 -16.09 -13.46 2.93
CA PHE A 90 -16.65 -14.34 3.96
C PHE A 90 -16.23 -15.79 3.73
N PRO A 91 -15.03 -16.20 4.14
CA PRO A 91 -14.64 -17.60 4.03
C PRO A 91 -15.31 -18.43 5.12
N ASP A 92 -15.68 -19.65 4.78
CA ASP A 92 -16.20 -20.64 5.74
C ASP A 92 -15.13 -21.05 6.78
N ASP A 93 -13.85 -20.80 6.47
CA ASP A 93 -12.69 -21.12 7.30
C ASP A 93 -11.84 -19.87 7.60
N ILE A 94 -12.00 -19.36 8.83
CA ILE A 94 -11.24 -18.22 9.34
C ILE A 94 -9.75 -18.54 9.55
N GLY A 95 -9.39 -19.80 9.80
CA GLY A 95 -8.02 -20.24 9.99
C GLY A 95 -7.21 -20.07 8.71
N ASN A 96 -7.76 -20.53 7.58
CA ASN A 96 -7.12 -20.35 6.27
C ASN A 96 -7.04 -18.87 5.86
N GLN A 97 -8.02 -18.06 6.26
CA GLN A 97 -7.99 -16.61 6.03
C GLN A 97 -6.85 -15.93 6.81
N LEU A 98 -6.64 -16.31 8.08
CA LEU A 98 -5.53 -15.82 8.88
C LEU A 98 -4.17 -16.23 8.30
N VAL A 99 -4.02 -17.49 7.86
CA VAL A 99 -2.79 -17.95 7.19
C VAL A 99 -2.51 -17.12 5.94
N SER A 100 -3.53 -16.89 5.10
CA SER A 100 -3.41 -16.06 3.89
C SER A 100 -3.03 -14.62 4.24
N PHE A 101 -3.58 -14.08 5.33
CA PHE A 101 -3.27 -12.74 5.82
C PHE A 101 -1.80 -12.61 6.22
N PHE A 102 -1.31 -13.52 7.07
CA PHE A 102 0.10 -13.53 7.48
C PHE A 102 1.04 -13.72 6.28
N PHE A 103 0.68 -14.59 5.35
CA PHE A 103 1.48 -14.82 4.15
C PHE A 103 1.56 -13.56 3.27
N LEU A 104 0.44 -12.87 3.05
CA LEU A 104 0.41 -11.62 2.29
C LEU A 104 1.23 -10.52 2.98
N ILE A 105 1.15 -10.40 4.31
CA ILE A 105 1.98 -9.47 5.07
C ILE A 105 3.47 -9.79 4.88
N ALA A 106 3.85 -11.04 5.09
CA ALA A 106 5.24 -11.47 4.97
C ALA A 106 5.78 -11.21 3.56
N PHE A 107 5.01 -11.57 2.53
CA PHE A 107 5.40 -11.40 1.14
C PHE A 107 5.51 -9.92 0.75
N THR A 108 4.45 -9.15 0.94
CA THR A 108 4.42 -7.73 0.53
C THR A 108 5.31 -6.85 1.41
N GLY A 109 5.42 -7.15 2.70
CA GLY A 109 6.29 -6.47 3.65
C GLY A 109 7.75 -6.67 3.30
N THR A 110 8.17 -7.92 3.07
CA THR A 110 9.55 -8.23 2.68
C THR A 110 9.91 -7.61 1.33
N ALA A 111 9.03 -7.72 0.33
CA ALA A 111 9.28 -7.15 -1.00
C ALA A 111 9.44 -5.62 -0.96
N ASN A 112 8.55 -4.92 -0.25
CA ASN A 112 8.60 -3.47 -0.14
C ASN A 112 9.81 -3.00 0.67
N PHE A 113 10.11 -3.68 1.79
CA PHE A 113 11.28 -3.38 2.59
C PHE A 113 12.59 -3.60 1.82
N ALA A 114 12.71 -4.72 1.11
CA ALA A 114 13.88 -5.01 0.28
C ALA A 114 14.06 -3.95 -0.81
N ARG A 115 12.96 -3.54 -1.48
CA ARG A 115 12.99 -2.46 -2.47
C ARG A 115 13.42 -1.12 -1.87
N ALA A 116 12.93 -0.77 -0.68
CA ALA A 116 13.32 0.45 0.01
C ALA A 116 14.82 0.44 0.38
N MET A 117 15.33 -0.70 0.86
CA MET A 117 16.75 -0.87 1.17
C MET A 117 17.65 -0.79 -0.07
N HIS A 118 17.23 -1.39 -1.19
CA HIS A 118 17.94 -1.28 -2.46
C HIS A 118 17.99 0.16 -2.97
N ALA A 119 16.88 0.91 -2.88
CA ALA A 119 16.82 2.32 -3.27
C ALA A 119 17.77 3.18 -2.43
N ARG A 120 17.84 2.92 -1.11
CA ARG A 120 18.78 3.60 -0.20
C ARG A 120 20.24 3.36 -0.60
N LYS A 121 20.60 2.11 -0.87
CA LYS A 121 21.97 1.75 -1.27
C LYS A 121 22.38 2.43 -2.58
N LYS A 122 21.46 2.52 -3.55
CA LYS A 122 21.70 3.22 -4.82
C LYS A 122 21.94 4.73 -4.63
N ASN A 123 21.15 5.38 -3.77
CA ASN A 123 21.27 6.82 -3.53
C ASN A 123 22.56 7.18 -2.78
N GLN A 124 22.98 6.37 -1.80
CA GLN A 124 24.26 6.57 -1.11
C GLN A 124 25.46 6.43 -2.03
N TYR A 125 25.41 5.51 -3.00
CA TYR A 125 26.48 5.35 -3.99
C TYR A 125 26.56 6.55 -4.95
N SER A 126 25.41 7.10 -5.36
CA SER A 126 25.36 8.27 -6.26
C SER A 126 25.91 9.54 -5.62
N ASP A 127 25.63 9.79 -4.33
CA ASP A 127 26.16 10.95 -3.60
C ASP A 127 27.69 10.91 -3.41
N GLN A 128 28.27 9.71 -3.32
CA GLN A 128 29.74 9.54 -3.23
C GLN A 128 30.47 9.74 -4.55
N THR A 129 29.78 9.55 -5.69
CA THR A 129 30.34 9.73 -7.04
C THR A 129 30.14 11.12 -7.63
N SER A 130 29.38 12.01 -6.99
CA SER A 130 29.32 13.42 -7.40
C SER A 130 30.65 14.08 -7.02
N PRO A 131 31.51 14.44 -8.00
CA PRO A 131 32.70 15.23 -7.68
C PRO A 131 32.23 16.58 -7.15
N HIS A 132 32.89 17.06 -6.10
CA HIS A 132 32.80 18.43 -5.63
C HIS A 132 32.96 19.40 -6.82
N LEU A 133 31.84 19.83 -7.40
CA LEU A 133 31.78 20.88 -8.42
C LEU A 133 31.51 22.26 -7.80
N THR A 134 31.66 22.39 -6.48
CA THR A 134 31.50 23.66 -5.75
C THR A 134 32.80 24.33 -5.32
N ASP A 135 33.97 23.81 -5.72
CA ASP A 135 35.26 24.49 -5.55
C ASP A 135 35.77 25.01 -6.90
N LEU A 136 35.05 25.96 -7.52
CA LEU A 136 35.55 26.86 -8.57
C LEU A 136 34.88 28.23 -8.46
#